data_AF-A0A9X7V4X3-F1
#
_entry.id   AF-A0A9X7V4X3-F1
#
_cell.length_a   1.000
_cell.length_b   1.000
_cell.length_c   1.000
_cell.angle_alpha   90.00
_cell.angle_beta   90.00
_cell.angle_gamma   90.00
#
_symmetry.space_group_name_H-M   'P 1'
#
loop_
_entity.id
_entity.type
_entity.pdbx_description
1 polymer ?
#
loop_
_entity_poly.entity_id
_entity_poly.type
_entity_poly.pdbx_seq_one_letter_code
_entity_poly.pdbx_strand_id
1 'polypeptide(L)'
;MNELTNNNAATMNSLEIAELVGSRHDDVKRSIERLAKRGVIVQPPMADVPSLDSLGRTRITEVYVFSGVKGKRDSIIVVAQLSPEFTARLVDRWQELEAKLAQPTFHVPQSLPEALRLAAELAEKNEQLALENKQLGIENKEMAPKAVVFDNCVALRQESLATFVRTLEGVNTMAIKGDLADLGYLYRTVGAGKYRVYAKYRDVLFTEKLLAHPSRPVYEILPTPEGKKLIVQLYRDGKLTMKKAYAAA
;
A
#
# COMPACT_ATOMS: atom_id res chain seq x y z
N MET A 1 0.53 27.27 26.86
CA MET A 1 1.78 26.73 26.27
C MET A 1 1.38 25.58 25.36
N ASN A 2 1.94 25.60 24.15
CA ASN A 2 1.88 24.60 23.07
C ASN A 2 0.62 24.53 22.20
N GLU A 3 0.69 25.19 21.04
CA GLU A 3 0.51 24.48 19.77
C GLU A 3 1.70 24.81 18.86
N LEU A 4 2.55 23.81 18.62
CA LEU A 4 3.61 23.85 17.62
C LEU A 4 2.94 23.85 16.24
N THR A 5 2.89 25.02 15.60
CA THR A 5 2.44 25.15 14.21
C THR A 5 3.35 24.32 13.31
N ASN A 6 2.79 23.23 12.78
CA ASN A 6 3.35 22.43 11.71
C ASN A 6 3.56 23.30 10.45
N ASN A 7 4.73 23.92 10.34
CA ASN A 7 5.13 24.79 9.23
C ASN A 7 5.68 24.00 8.01
N ASN A 8 5.29 22.74 7.83
CA ASN A 8 5.75 21.87 6.74
C ASN A 8 4.85 21.94 5.49
N ALA A 9 4.18 23.07 5.24
CA ALA A 9 3.45 23.26 4.01
C ALA A 9 4.44 23.54 2.87
N ALA A 10 4.51 22.65 1.88
CA ALA A 10 5.34 22.88 0.70
C ALA A 10 4.91 24.18 -0.01
N THR A 11 5.86 25.11 -0.16
CA THR A 11 5.67 26.38 -0.85
C THR A 11 6.60 26.48 -2.05
N MET A 12 6.21 27.28 -3.04
CA MET A 12 7.10 27.66 -4.13
C MET A 12 6.98 29.17 -4.36
N ASN A 13 8.09 29.86 -4.58
CA ASN A 13 8.09 31.31 -4.80
C ASN A 13 8.39 31.69 -6.26
N SER A 14 8.10 32.94 -6.63
CA SER A 14 8.34 33.42 -8.00
C SER A 14 9.81 33.45 -8.46
N LEU A 15 10.78 33.50 -7.53
CA LEU A 15 12.20 33.41 -7.87
C LEU A 15 12.58 31.97 -8.24
N GLU A 16 12.11 30.98 -7.47
CA GLU A 16 12.28 29.56 -7.78
C GLU A 16 11.64 29.21 -9.14
N ILE A 17 10.48 29.79 -9.45
CA ILE A 17 9.84 29.64 -10.79
C ILE A 17 10.72 30.25 -11.88
N ALA A 18 11.32 31.42 -11.63
CA ALA A 18 12.19 32.10 -12.58
C ALA A 18 13.43 31.25 -12.89
N GLU A 19 14.03 30.64 -11.86
CA GLU A 19 15.15 29.72 -11.98
C GLU A 19 14.75 28.44 -12.73
N LEU A 20 13.59 27.85 -12.39
CA LEU A 20 13.08 26.63 -13.03
C LEU A 20 12.85 26.80 -14.54
N VAL A 21 12.35 27.95 -14.96
CA VAL A 21 12.01 28.23 -16.38
C VAL A 21 13.15 28.97 -17.11
N GLY A 22 14.23 29.33 -16.42
CA GLY A 22 15.33 30.10 -16.99
C GLY A 22 14.91 31.49 -17.49
N SER A 23 13.87 32.08 -16.88
CA SER A 23 13.32 33.38 -17.26
C SER A 23 13.69 34.47 -16.26
N ARG A 24 13.68 35.74 -16.67
CA ARG A 24 13.91 36.84 -15.71
C ARG A 24 12.76 36.92 -14.71
N HIS A 25 13.08 37.18 -13.45
CA HIS A 25 12.09 37.29 -12.38
C HIS A 25 11.00 38.34 -12.67
N ASP A 26 11.35 39.45 -13.32
CA ASP A 26 10.39 40.47 -13.73
C ASP A 26 9.36 39.95 -14.74
N ASP A 27 9.75 39.08 -15.67
CA ASP A 27 8.84 38.47 -16.65
C ASP A 27 7.89 37.47 -15.97
N VAL A 28 8.37 36.79 -14.93
CA VAL A 28 7.54 35.91 -14.08
C VAL A 28 6.50 36.73 -13.33
N LYS A 29 6.89 37.82 -12.65
CA LYS A 29 5.95 38.71 -11.92
C LYS A 29 4.88 39.28 -12.85
N ARG A 30 5.28 39.81 -14.02
CA ARG A 30 4.34 40.32 -15.04
C ARG A 30 3.36 39.25 -15.51
N SER A 31 3.83 38.01 -15.67
CA SER A 31 2.97 36.90 -16.05
C SER A 31 1.96 36.53 -14.96
N ILE A 32 2.39 36.52 -13.69
CA ILE A 32 1.52 36.29 -12.52
C ILE A 32 0.42 37.36 -12.47
N GLU A 33 0.79 38.64 -12.55
CA GLU A 33 -0.16 39.76 -12.52
C GLU A 33 -1.17 39.69 -13.68
N ARG A 34 -0.70 39.37 -14.88
CA ARG A 34 -1.57 39.21 -16.06
C ARG A 34 -2.52 38.03 -15.90
N LEU A 35 -2.07 36.89 -15.36
CA LEU A 35 -2.91 35.71 -15.13
C LEU A 35 -3.95 35.97 -14.03
N ALA A 36 -3.55 36.67 -12.96
CA ALA A 36 -4.46 37.08 -11.89
C ALA A 36 -5.52 38.05 -12.42
N LYS A 37 -5.13 39.05 -13.22
CA LYS A 37 -6.06 40.00 -13.85
C LYS A 37 -7.06 39.32 -14.80
N ARG A 38 -6.65 38.24 -15.46
CA ARG A 38 -7.52 37.42 -16.32
C ARG A 38 -8.41 36.46 -15.53
N GLY A 39 -8.25 36.36 -14.20
CA GLY A 39 -8.98 35.41 -13.35
C GLY A 39 -8.57 33.95 -13.55
N VAL A 40 -7.42 33.69 -14.19
CA VAL A 40 -6.94 32.31 -14.42
C VAL A 40 -6.36 31.71 -13.12
N ILE A 41 -5.68 32.55 -12.34
CA ILE A 41 -5.13 32.23 -11.03
C ILE A 41 -5.64 33.22 -9.99
N VAL A 42 -5.59 32.85 -8.72
CA VAL A 42 -5.78 33.80 -7.62
C VAL A 42 -4.46 34.54 -7.41
N GLN A 43 -4.52 35.86 -7.20
CA GLN A 43 -3.31 36.64 -6.94
C GLN A 43 -2.62 36.11 -5.67
N PRO A 44 -1.39 35.60 -5.76
CA PRO A 44 -0.69 35.06 -4.59
C PRO A 44 -0.28 36.18 -3.63
N PRO A 45 -0.15 35.90 -2.33
CA PRO A 45 0.44 36.84 -1.39
C PRO A 45 1.90 37.14 -1.75
N MET A 46 2.33 38.37 -1.48
CA MET A 46 3.71 38.80 -1.63
C MET A 46 4.47 38.66 -0.31
N ALA A 47 5.76 38.35 -0.39
CA ALA A 47 6.67 38.31 0.75
C ALA A 47 8.04 38.86 0.36
N ASP A 48 8.73 39.45 1.32
CA ASP A 48 10.09 39.94 1.18
C ASP A 48 11.09 38.82 1.44
N VAL A 49 11.96 38.54 0.47
CA VAL A 49 12.99 37.52 0.60
C VAL A 49 14.37 38.14 0.34
N PRO A 50 15.37 37.86 1.20
CA PRO A 50 16.74 38.29 0.94
C PRO A 50 17.29 37.54 -0.27
N SER A 51 17.74 38.27 -1.28
CA SER A 51 18.35 37.75 -2.50
C SER A 51 19.74 38.37 -2.69
N LEU A 52 20.65 37.61 -3.29
CA LEU A 52 21.99 38.08 -3.61
C LEU A 52 21.99 38.71 -5.00
N ASP A 53 22.48 39.94 -5.09
CA ASP A 53 22.75 40.57 -6.38
C ASP A 53 23.99 39.90 -7.05
N SER A 54 24.16 40.14 -8.33
CA SER A 54 25.34 39.79 -9.14
C SER A 54 26.70 40.17 -8.50
N LEU A 55 26.71 41.17 -7.62
CA LEU A 55 27.87 41.62 -6.85
C LEU A 55 27.95 41.03 -5.42
N GLY A 56 27.16 40.00 -5.10
CA GLY A 56 27.17 39.34 -3.79
C GLY A 56 26.57 40.17 -2.64
N ARG A 57 25.85 41.25 -2.96
CA ARG A 57 25.20 42.11 -1.97
C ARG A 57 23.79 41.63 -1.69
N THR A 58 23.43 41.48 -0.42
CA THR A 58 22.06 41.14 -0.02
C THR A 58 21.13 42.31 -0.31
N ARG A 59 20.09 42.06 -1.10
CA ARG A 59 18.97 42.97 -1.33
C ARG A 59 17.68 42.28 -0.93
N ILE A 60 16.70 43.08 -0.50
CA ILE A 60 15.36 42.59 -0.26
C ILE A 60 14.64 42.57 -1.62
N THR A 61 14.14 41.41 -2.01
CA THR A 61 13.38 41.22 -3.24
C THR A 61 11.97 40.75 -2.88
N GLU A 62 10.98 41.49 -3.35
CA GLU A 62 9.57 41.10 -3.25
C GLU A 62 9.28 39.91 -4.17
N VAL A 63 8.69 38.85 -3.62
CA VAL A 63 8.32 37.64 -4.36
C VAL A 63 6.88 37.24 -4.10
N TYR A 64 6.23 36.65 -5.11
CA TYR A 64 4.95 35.98 -4.93
C TYR A 64 5.17 34.58 -4.34
N VAL A 65 4.37 34.21 -3.33
CA VAL A 65 4.46 32.92 -2.63
C VAL A 65 3.23 32.07 -2.93
N PHE A 66 3.44 30.89 -3.50
CA PHE A 66 2.41 29.90 -3.76
C PHE A 66 2.40 28.86 -2.64
N SER A 67 1.26 28.71 -1.96
CA SER A 67 1.09 27.74 -0.88
C SER A 67 -0.22 26.96 -0.99
N GLY A 68 -0.22 25.74 -0.45
CA GLY A 68 -1.38 24.85 -0.46
C GLY A 68 -1.76 24.33 -1.85
N VAL A 69 -2.92 23.68 -1.94
CA VAL A 69 -3.40 23.00 -3.17
C VAL A 69 -3.66 23.99 -4.31
N LYS A 70 -4.25 25.15 -3.99
CA LYS A 70 -4.50 26.22 -4.97
C LYS A 70 -3.20 26.86 -5.46
N GLY A 71 -2.29 27.18 -4.54
CA GLY A 71 -0.97 27.71 -4.91
C GLY A 71 -0.20 26.77 -5.83
N LYS A 72 -0.22 25.46 -5.55
CA LYS A 72 0.42 24.44 -6.41
C LYS A 72 -0.16 24.42 -7.83
N ARG A 73 -1.49 24.51 -7.97
CA ARG A 73 -2.12 24.58 -9.30
C ARG A 73 -1.72 25.85 -10.04
N ASP A 74 -1.82 26.98 -9.36
CA ASP A 74 -1.59 28.30 -9.96
C ASP A 74 -0.11 28.47 -10.34
N SER A 75 0.82 27.91 -9.57
CA SER A 75 2.24 27.91 -9.90
C SER A 75 2.57 27.07 -11.14
N ILE A 76 1.88 25.93 -11.33
CA ILE A 76 2.03 25.11 -12.55
C ILE A 76 1.49 25.86 -13.78
N ILE A 77 0.38 26.59 -13.64
CA ILE A 77 -0.18 27.41 -14.71
C ILE A 77 0.80 28.50 -15.14
N VAL A 78 1.44 29.17 -14.17
CA VAL A 78 2.47 30.18 -14.44
C VAL A 78 3.65 29.57 -15.21
N VAL A 79 4.15 28.40 -14.77
CA VAL A 79 5.22 27.68 -15.46
C VAL A 79 4.81 27.28 -16.88
N ALA A 80 3.60 26.74 -17.08
CA ALA A 80 3.11 26.35 -18.39
C ALA A 80 3.00 27.53 -19.38
N GLN A 81 2.67 28.72 -18.89
CA GLN A 81 2.61 29.94 -19.69
C GLN A 81 4.00 30.47 -20.09
N LEU A 82 5.00 30.27 -19.25
CA LEU A 82 6.39 30.73 -19.45
C LEU A 82 7.25 29.72 -20.21
N SER A 83 6.92 28.43 -20.13
CA SER A 83 7.61 27.34 -20.84
C SER A 83 6.67 26.70 -21.87
N PRO A 84 6.68 27.17 -23.13
CA PRO A 84 5.98 26.50 -24.21
C PRO A 84 6.41 25.04 -24.40
N GLU A 85 7.68 24.73 -24.14
CA GLU A 85 8.23 23.37 -24.19
C GLU A 85 7.55 22.44 -23.18
N PHE A 86 7.31 22.90 -21.95
CA PHE A 86 6.56 22.13 -20.95
C PHE A 86 5.14 21.83 -21.43
N THR A 87 4.48 22.83 -22.03
CA THR A 87 3.13 22.66 -22.59
C THR A 87 3.13 21.72 -23.80
N ALA A 88 4.13 21.80 -24.68
CA ALA A 88 4.30 20.90 -25.81
C ALA A 88 4.45 19.44 -25.35
N ARG A 89 5.33 19.17 -24.37
CA ARG A 89 5.48 17.82 -23.79
C ARG A 89 4.20 17.28 -23.17
N LEU A 90 3.39 18.15 -22.54
CA LEU A 90 2.10 17.76 -22.01
C LEU A 90 1.14 17.35 -23.14
N VAL A 91 1.10 18.11 -24.24
CA VAL A 91 0.29 17.79 -25.42
C VAL A 91 0.77 16.50 -26.07
N ASP A 92 2.07 16.35 -26.31
CA ASP A 92 2.67 15.14 -26.89
C ASP A 92 2.31 13.90 -26.05
N ARG A 93 2.39 14.03 -24.72
CA ARG A 93 2.01 12.95 -23.81
C ARG A 93 0.54 12.57 -23.93
N TRP A 94 -0.36 13.54 -24.09
CA TRP A 94 -1.77 13.26 -24.32
C TRP A 94 -1.99 12.58 -25.67
N GLN A 95 -1.32 13.05 -26.72
CA GLN A 95 -1.38 12.41 -28.03
C GLN A 95 -0.83 10.97 -28.00
N GLU A 96 0.23 10.69 -27.25
CA GLU A 96 0.72 9.32 -27.03
C GLU A 96 -0.32 8.44 -26.33
N LEU A 97 -0.99 8.95 -25.31
CA LEU A 97 -2.02 8.22 -24.57
C LEU A 97 -3.25 7.97 -25.46
N GLU A 98 -3.69 8.97 -26.21
CA GLU A 98 -4.75 8.85 -27.19
C GLU A 98 -4.38 7.88 -28.31
N ALA A 99 -3.14 7.91 -28.81
CA ALA A 99 -2.65 6.96 -29.80
C ALA A 99 -2.61 5.53 -29.25
N LYS A 100 -2.26 5.34 -27.96
CA LYS A 100 -2.31 4.04 -27.29
C LYS A 100 -3.75 3.52 -27.12
N LEU A 101 -4.70 4.40 -26.86
CA LEU A 101 -6.12 4.06 -26.80
C LEU A 101 -6.73 3.83 -28.19
N ALA A 102 -6.24 4.56 -29.20
CA ALA A 102 -6.64 4.44 -30.60
C ALA A 102 -6.01 3.25 -31.32
N GLN A 103 -4.89 2.71 -30.80
CA GLN A 103 -4.42 1.39 -31.19
C GLN A 103 -5.46 0.37 -30.70
N PRO A 104 -6.16 -0.32 -31.61
CA PRO A 104 -7.16 -1.27 -31.22
C PRO A 104 -6.45 -2.42 -30.49
N THR A 105 -6.63 -2.48 -29.17
CA THR A 105 -6.32 -3.69 -28.38
C THR A 105 -7.21 -4.87 -28.82
N PHE A 106 -8.23 -4.60 -29.65
CA PHE A 106 -9.13 -5.56 -30.26
C PHE A 106 -9.09 -5.40 -31.78
N HIS A 107 -8.35 -6.26 -32.48
CA HIS A 107 -8.41 -6.35 -33.93
C HIS A 107 -9.86 -6.72 -34.31
N VAL A 108 -10.65 -5.76 -34.78
CA VAL A 108 -11.98 -6.06 -35.33
C VAL A 108 -11.75 -6.46 -36.78
N PRO A 109 -11.90 -7.75 -37.13
CA PRO A 109 -11.61 -8.23 -38.48
C PRO A 109 -12.53 -7.53 -39.47
N GLN A 110 -11.94 -6.91 -40.49
CA GLN A 110 -12.68 -6.12 -41.48
C GLN A 110 -13.20 -6.99 -42.65
N SER A 111 -12.69 -8.23 -42.76
CA SER A 111 -13.07 -9.19 -43.79
C SER A 111 -13.64 -10.48 -43.19
N LEU A 112 -14.61 -11.09 -43.88
CA LEU A 112 -15.23 -12.36 -43.46
C LEU A 112 -14.20 -13.49 -43.23
N PRO A 113 -13.16 -13.68 -44.08
CA PRO A 113 -12.16 -14.73 -43.86
C PRO A 113 -11.31 -14.49 -42.60
N GLU A 114 -10.96 -13.24 -42.31
CA GLU A 114 -10.20 -12.88 -41.11
C GLU A 114 -11.03 -13.11 -39.83
N ALA A 115 -12.32 -12.79 -39.88
CA ALA A 115 -13.25 -13.04 -38.78
C ALA A 115 -13.39 -14.52 -38.45
N LEU A 116 -13.47 -15.38 -39.47
CA LEU A 116 -13.54 -16.83 -39.28
C LEU A 116 -12.26 -17.41 -38.68
N ARG A 117 -11.08 -16.88 -39.05
CA ARG A 117 -9.80 -17.32 -38.46
C ARG A 117 -9.67 -16.92 -36.99
N LEU A 118 -10.05 -15.69 -36.65
CA LEU A 118 -10.06 -15.23 -35.26
C LEU A 118 -11.06 -16.03 -34.41
N ALA A 119 -12.25 -16.32 -34.95
CA ALA A 119 -13.24 -17.15 -34.27
C ALA A 119 -12.72 -18.57 -33.99
N ALA A 120 -11.98 -19.16 -34.94
CA ALA A 120 -11.35 -20.47 -34.76
C ALA A 120 -10.28 -20.44 -33.66
N GLU A 121 -9.38 -19.46 -33.66
CA GLU A 121 -8.34 -19.31 -32.62
C GLU A 121 -8.95 -19.10 -31.22
N LEU A 122 -10.00 -18.29 -31.13
CA LEU A 122 -10.74 -18.09 -29.87
C LEU A 122 -11.43 -19.37 -29.40
N ALA A 123 -11.98 -20.17 -30.32
CA ALA A 123 -12.61 -21.45 -29.99
C ALA A 123 -11.57 -22.44 -29.44
N GLU A 124 -10.41 -22.58 -30.10
CA GLU A 124 -9.33 -23.45 -29.63
C GLU A 124 -8.82 -23.03 -28.25
N LYS A 125 -8.62 -21.72 -28.01
CA LYS A 125 -8.20 -21.20 -26.71
C LYS A 125 -9.23 -21.47 -25.61
N ASN A 126 -10.51 -21.32 -25.92
CA ASN A 126 -11.57 -21.63 -24.98
C ASN A 126 -11.63 -23.12 -24.64
N GLU A 127 -11.42 -24.00 -25.61
CA GLU A 127 -11.33 -25.44 -25.36
C GLU A 127 -10.13 -25.80 -24.48
N GLN A 128 -8.97 -25.21 -24.74
CA GLN A 128 -7.78 -25.39 -23.90
C GLN A 128 -8.04 -24.96 -22.45
N LEU A 129 -8.64 -23.78 -22.26
CA LEU A 129 -9.00 -23.29 -20.92
C LEU A 129 -10.03 -24.18 -20.23
N ALA A 130 -10.99 -24.73 -20.98
CA ALA A 130 -11.98 -25.65 -20.43
C ALA A 130 -11.33 -26.97 -19.97
N LEU A 131 -10.36 -27.49 -20.72
CA LEU A 131 -9.58 -28.67 -20.35
C LEU A 131 -8.73 -28.42 -19.11
N GLU A 132 -8.05 -27.27 -19.03
CA GLU A 132 -7.25 -26.88 -17.87
C GLU A 132 -8.13 -26.75 -16.62
N ASN A 133 -9.27 -26.07 -16.70
CA ASN A 133 -10.21 -25.96 -15.59
C ASN A 133 -10.76 -27.32 -15.15
N LYS A 134 -11.01 -28.23 -16.10
CA LYS A 134 -11.43 -29.60 -15.77
C LYS A 134 -10.32 -30.36 -15.05
N GLN A 135 -9.06 -30.20 -15.48
CA GLN A 135 -7.90 -30.82 -14.84
C GLN A 135 -7.71 -30.30 -13.42
N LEU A 136 -7.71 -28.98 -13.23
CA LEU A 136 -7.65 -28.35 -11.90
C LEU A 136 -8.82 -28.76 -11.02
N GLY A 137 -10.02 -28.96 -11.60
CA GLY A 137 -11.18 -29.47 -10.88
C GLY A 137 -11.03 -30.92 -10.41
N ILE A 138 -10.35 -31.77 -11.18
CA ILE A 138 -10.02 -33.15 -10.79
C ILE A 138 -8.96 -33.13 -9.68
N GLU A 139 -7.90 -32.33 -9.85
CA GLU A 139 -6.81 -32.20 -8.88
C GLU A 139 -7.31 -31.70 -7.52
N ASN A 140 -8.23 -30.72 -7.51
CA ASN A 140 -8.88 -30.26 -6.28
C ASN A 140 -9.74 -31.35 -5.63
N LYS A 141 -10.44 -32.19 -6.40
CA LYS A 141 -11.21 -33.32 -5.87
C LYS A 141 -10.33 -34.42 -5.30
N GLU A 142 -9.17 -34.67 -5.92
CA GLU A 142 -8.17 -35.64 -5.42
C GLU A 142 -7.43 -35.14 -4.18
N MET A 143 -7.22 -33.83 -4.06
CA MET A 143 -6.68 -33.21 -2.86
C MET A 143 -7.69 -33.09 -1.72
N ALA A 144 -9.00 -33.08 -2.00
CA ALA A 144 -10.06 -32.99 -1.00
C ALA A 144 -9.98 -34.07 0.11
N PRO A 145 -9.81 -35.38 -0.16
CA PRO A 145 -9.68 -36.37 0.92
C PRO A 145 -8.40 -36.17 1.76
N LYS A 146 -7.30 -35.73 1.16
CA LYS A 146 -6.06 -35.42 1.91
C LYS A 146 -6.23 -34.20 2.82
N ALA A 147 -6.93 -33.18 2.34
CA ALA A 147 -7.28 -32.00 3.13
C ALA A 147 -8.24 -32.36 4.28
N VAL A 148 -9.27 -33.17 4.02
CA VAL A 148 -10.25 -33.61 5.05
C VAL A 148 -9.61 -34.48 6.12
N VAL A 149 -8.74 -35.42 5.75
CA VAL A 149 -8.02 -36.27 6.72
C VAL A 149 -7.04 -35.43 7.55
N PHE A 150 -6.34 -34.48 6.93
CA PHE A 150 -5.45 -33.57 7.63
C PHE A 150 -6.24 -32.65 8.59
N ASP A 151 -7.34 -32.05 8.13
CA ASP A 151 -8.21 -31.20 8.95
C ASP A 151 -8.80 -31.98 10.14
N ASN A 152 -9.22 -33.23 9.95
CA ASN A 152 -9.75 -34.07 11.04
C ASN A 152 -8.66 -34.47 12.06
N CYS A 153 -7.48 -34.89 11.61
CA CYS A 153 -6.36 -35.23 12.49
C CYS A 153 -5.83 -34.01 13.25
N VAL A 154 -5.80 -32.85 12.61
CA VAL A 154 -5.38 -31.58 13.23
C VAL A 154 -6.47 -31.06 14.16
N ALA A 155 -7.76 -31.19 13.83
CA ALA A 155 -8.87 -30.74 14.68
C ALA A 155 -9.00 -31.54 15.99
N LEU A 156 -8.75 -32.85 15.96
CA LEU A 156 -8.91 -33.73 17.13
C LEU A 156 -7.74 -33.67 18.13
N ARG A 157 -6.57 -33.16 17.72
CA ARG A 157 -5.37 -33.12 18.55
C ARG A 157 -5.42 -31.93 19.52
N GLN A 158 -5.75 -32.16 20.80
CA GLN A 158 -5.62 -31.14 21.84
C GLN A 158 -4.14 -30.95 22.22
N GLU A 159 -3.47 -30.01 21.55
CA GLU A 159 -2.05 -29.72 21.76
C GLU A 159 -1.84 -28.28 22.21
N SER A 160 -0.74 -28.03 22.93
CA SER A 160 -0.36 -26.67 23.33
C SER A 160 -0.15 -25.76 22.11
N LEU A 161 -0.43 -24.47 22.28
CA LEU A 161 -0.14 -23.45 21.26
C LEU A 161 1.32 -23.55 20.75
N ALA A 162 2.27 -23.79 21.66
CA ALA A 162 3.67 -23.93 21.32
C ALA A 162 3.95 -25.19 20.49
N THR A 163 3.30 -26.30 20.82
CA THR A 163 3.43 -27.57 20.09
C THR A 163 2.87 -27.43 18.68
N PHE A 164 1.69 -26.82 18.52
CA PHE A 164 1.09 -26.60 17.21
C PHE A 164 1.97 -25.72 16.32
N VAL A 165 2.50 -24.62 16.85
CA VAL A 165 3.33 -23.66 16.10
C VAL A 165 4.66 -24.28 15.65
N ARG A 166 5.17 -25.31 16.34
CA ARG A 166 6.37 -26.04 15.89
C ARG A 166 6.15 -26.81 14.59
N THR A 167 4.91 -27.06 14.18
CA THR A 167 4.60 -27.67 12.88
C THR A 167 4.75 -26.67 11.72
N LEU A 168 4.74 -25.37 12.00
CA LEU A 168 4.96 -24.31 11.03
C LEU A 168 6.47 -24.04 10.92
N GLU A 169 6.99 -24.12 9.70
CA GLU A 169 8.41 -23.97 9.46
C GLU A 169 8.88 -22.55 9.79
N GLY A 170 10.04 -22.43 10.43
CA GLY A 170 10.68 -21.15 10.69
C GLY A 170 10.02 -20.25 11.75
N VAL A 171 8.82 -20.54 12.25
CA VAL A 171 8.15 -19.70 13.26
C VAL A 171 8.86 -19.75 14.61
N ASN A 172 9.00 -18.60 15.26
CA ASN A 172 9.56 -18.50 16.60
C ASN A 172 8.50 -18.83 17.67
N THR A 173 8.51 -20.06 18.16
CA THR A 173 7.61 -20.55 19.21
C THR A 173 7.66 -19.72 20.51
N MET A 174 8.76 -19.00 20.79
CA MET A 174 8.85 -18.17 22.00
C MET A 174 8.13 -16.83 21.83
N ALA A 175 8.02 -16.33 20.60
CA ALA A 175 7.40 -15.04 20.29
C ALA A 175 5.88 -15.12 20.13
N ILE A 176 5.34 -16.30 19.77
CA ILE A 176 3.92 -16.47 19.40
C ILE A 176 2.91 -15.90 20.41
N LYS A 177 3.18 -16.02 21.72
CA LYS A 177 2.27 -15.48 22.75
C LYS A 177 2.30 -13.95 22.80
N GLY A 178 3.46 -13.36 22.50
CA GLY A 178 3.63 -11.92 22.33
C GLY A 178 2.93 -11.45 21.05
N ASP A 179 3.21 -12.10 19.91
CA ASP A 179 2.57 -11.77 18.63
C ASP A 179 1.04 -11.81 18.72
N LEU A 180 0.47 -12.86 19.35
CA LEU A 180 -0.97 -12.96 19.57
C LEU A 180 -1.51 -11.97 20.59
N ALA A 181 -0.69 -11.47 21.52
CA ALA A 181 -1.08 -10.41 22.42
C ALA A 181 -1.09 -9.04 21.73
N ASP A 182 -0.09 -8.78 20.89
CA ASP A 182 0.01 -7.56 20.08
C ASP A 182 -1.12 -7.48 19.04
N LEU A 183 -1.51 -8.62 18.47
CA LEU A 183 -2.68 -8.75 17.60
C LEU A 183 -4.03 -8.73 18.34
N GLY A 184 -4.02 -8.66 19.69
CA GLY A 184 -5.23 -8.51 20.50
C GLY A 184 -6.01 -9.80 20.77
N TYR A 185 -5.44 -10.98 20.54
CA TYR A 185 -6.06 -12.27 20.87
C TYR A 185 -5.79 -12.71 22.32
N LEU A 186 -4.61 -12.37 22.83
CA LEU A 186 -4.19 -12.63 24.20
C LEU A 186 -3.97 -11.32 24.97
N TYR A 187 -4.00 -11.39 26.29
CA TYR A 187 -3.58 -10.29 27.16
C TYR A 187 -2.66 -10.78 28.27
N ARG A 188 -1.90 -9.86 28.85
CA ARG A 188 -0.95 -10.15 29.93
C ARG A 188 -1.57 -9.83 31.29
N THR A 189 -1.52 -10.78 32.22
CA THR A 189 -2.07 -10.59 33.56
C THR A 189 -1.14 -9.73 34.41
N VAL A 190 -1.71 -8.77 35.15
CA VAL A 190 -0.98 -7.88 36.07
C VAL A 190 -0.34 -8.71 37.19
N GLY A 191 0.94 -8.46 37.48
CA GLY A 191 1.72 -9.15 38.52
C GLY A 191 2.51 -10.35 38.01
N ALA A 192 1.85 -11.40 37.53
CA ALA A 192 2.53 -12.65 37.14
C ALA A 192 3.11 -12.64 35.71
N GLY A 193 2.74 -11.66 34.87
CA GLY A 193 3.23 -11.56 33.49
C GLY A 193 2.80 -12.71 32.56
N LYS A 194 1.81 -13.51 32.98
CA LYS A 194 1.29 -14.68 32.25
C LYS A 194 0.24 -14.26 31.21
N TYR A 195 0.24 -14.94 30.06
CA TYR A 195 -0.71 -14.72 28.98
C TYR A 195 -2.03 -15.45 29.24
N ARG A 196 -3.15 -14.77 28.97
CA ARG A 196 -4.52 -15.31 29.02
C ARG A 196 -5.29 -14.90 27.77
N VAL A 197 -6.34 -15.63 27.45
CA VAL A 197 -7.19 -15.41 26.29
C VAL A 197 -8.29 -14.41 26.64
N TYR A 198 -8.51 -13.40 25.79
CA TYR A 198 -9.65 -12.49 25.95
C TYR A 198 -10.97 -13.26 25.91
N ALA A 199 -11.95 -12.82 26.68
CA ALA A 199 -13.26 -13.47 26.79
C ALA A 199 -13.93 -13.70 25.42
N LYS A 200 -13.77 -12.77 24.47
CA LYS A 200 -14.31 -12.87 23.10
C LYS A 200 -13.79 -14.07 22.30
N TYR A 201 -12.56 -14.51 22.58
CA TYR A 201 -11.87 -15.55 21.82
C TYR A 201 -11.74 -16.86 22.61
N ARG A 202 -12.14 -16.85 23.88
CA ARG A 202 -12.18 -18.04 24.73
C ARG A 202 -13.25 -19.00 24.22
N ASP A 203 -12.90 -20.28 24.13
CA ASP A 203 -13.72 -21.40 23.63
C ASP A 203 -14.11 -21.33 22.14
N VAL A 204 -13.92 -20.17 21.49
CA VAL A 204 -14.06 -19.99 20.03
C VAL A 204 -12.75 -20.30 19.32
N LEU A 205 -11.67 -19.60 19.68
CA LEU A 205 -10.35 -19.74 19.04
C LEU A 205 -9.35 -20.45 19.95
N PHE A 206 -9.44 -20.23 21.26
CA PHE A 206 -8.49 -20.78 22.22
C PHE A 206 -9.20 -21.24 23.49
N THR A 207 -8.73 -22.35 24.07
CA THR A 207 -9.18 -22.86 25.38
C THR A 207 -8.03 -22.81 26.38
N GLU A 208 -8.33 -22.56 27.65
CA GLU A 208 -7.34 -22.53 28.73
C GLU A 208 -7.47 -23.79 29.60
N LYS A 209 -6.42 -24.60 29.67
CA LYS A 209 -6.35 -25.76 30.56
C LYS A 209 -5.48 -25.46 31.77
N LEU A 210 -6.01 -25.70 32.97
CA LEU A 210 -5.24 -25.57 34.21
C LEU A 210 -4.27 -26.74 34.35
N LEU A 211 -2.98 -26.44 34.40
CA LEU A 211 -1.93 -27.36 34.81
C LEU A 211 -1.81 -27.30 36.33
N ALA A 212 -1.96 -28.44 36.99
CA ALA A 212 -1.73 -28.57 38.42
C ALA A 212 -0.26 -28.21 38.72
N HIS A 213 -0.06 -27.23 39.59
CA HIS A 213 1.27 -26.83 40.02
C HIS A 213 1.26 -26.64 41.54
N PRO A 214 2.34 -27.02 42.26
CA PRO A 214 2.32 -27.11 43.72
C PRO A 214 2.08 -25.78 44.45
N SER A 215 2.33 -24.64 43.80
CA SER A 215 2.36 -23.32 44.46
C SER A 215 1.57 -22.22 43.75
N ARG A 216 1.29 -22.33 42.44
CA ARG A 216 0.61 -21.29 41.65
C ARG A 216 -0.11 -21.87 40.43
N PRO A 217 -1.36 -21.49 40.12
CA PRO A 217 -2.04 -21.99 38.93
C PRO A 217 -1.30 -21.57 37.64
N VAL A 218 -1.06 -22.53 36.75
CA VAL A 218 -0.49 -22.31 35.41
C VAL A 218 -1.54 -22.71 34.39
N TYR A 219 -1.84 -21.81 33.44
CA TYR A 219 -2.78 -22.08 32.38
C TYR A 219 -2.02 -22.33 31.08
N GLU A 220 -2.36 -23.42 30.41
CA GLU A 220 -1.89 -23.74 29.08
C GLU A 220 -2.97 -23.37 28.05
N ILE A 221 -2.55 -22.66 27.00
CA ILE A 221 -3.45 -22.21 25.93
C ILE A 221 -3.43 -23.26 24.82
N LEU A 222 -4.60 -23.80 24.51
CA LEU A 222 -4.82 -24.82 23.48
C LEU A 222 -5.66 -24.20 22.35
N PRO A 223 -5.15 -24.10 21.10
CA PRO A 223 -5.94 -23.61 19.99
C PRO A 223 -7.03 -24.61 19.58
N THR A 224 -8.25 -24.12 19.37
CA THR A 224 -9.37 -24.88 18.78
C THR A 224 -9.11 -25.13 17.28
N PRO A 225 -9.91 -25.94 16.57
CA PRO A 225 -9.77 -26.09 15.12
C PRO A 225 -9.78 -24.75 14.36
N GLU A 226 -10.67 -23.83 14.76
CA GLU A 226 -10.73 -22.48 14.20
C GLU A 226 -9.53 -21.62 14.61
N GLY A 227 -9.04 -21.76 15.85
CA GLY A 227 -7.80 -21.12 16.28
C GLY A 227 -6.57 -21.59 15.49
N LYS A 228 -6.49 -22.88 15.16
CA LYS A 228 -5.41 -23.43 14.32
C LYS A 228 -5.45 -22.87 12.90
N LYS A 229 -6.64 -22.78 12.29
CA LYS A 229 -6.82 -22.13 10.98
C LYS A 229 -6.37 -20.68 11.01
N LEU A 230 -6.74 -19.94 12.05
CA LEU A 230 -6.32 -18.55 12.21
C LEU A 230 -4.79 -18.43 12.31
N ILE A 231 -4.12 -19.26 13.11
CA ILE A 231 -2.66 -19.22 13.23
C ILE A 231 -1.98 -19.51 11.88
N VAL A 232 -2.50 -20.46 11.09
CA VAL A 232 -1.99 -20.75 9.74
C VAL A 232 -2.21 -19.57 8.78
N GLN A 233 -3.34 -18.87 8.88
CA GLN A 233 -3.57 -17.64 8.12
C GLN A 233 -2.60 -16.54 8.52
N LEU A 234 -2.39 -16.31 9.81
CA LEU A 234 -1.43 -15.32 10.31
C LEU A 234 0.01 -15.64 9.85
N TYR A 235 0.35 -16.93 9.76
CA TYR A 235 1.62 -17.37 9.20
C TYR A 235 1.75 -17.04 7.71
N ARG A 236 0.74 -17.35 6.88
CA ARG A 236 0.72 -17.00 5.45
C ARG A 236 0.75 -15.49 5.20
N ASP A 237 0.11 -14.73 6.08
CA ASP A 237 0.09 -13.26 6.06
C ASP A 237 1.40 -12.62 6.55
N GLY A 238 2.37 -13.41 7.03
CA GLY A 238 3.65 -12.90 7.55
C GLY A 238 3.55 -12.12 8.87
N LYS A 239 2.46 -12.31 9.64
CA LYS A 239 2.20 -11.58 10.89
C LYS A 239 2.82 -12.23 12.13
N LEU A 240 3.42 -13.41 11.98
CA LEU A 240 4.08 -14.14 13.06
C LEU A 240 5.59 -13.91 13.02
N THR A 241 6.20 -13.77 14.20
CA THR A 241 7.65 -13.57 14.30
C THR A 241 8.38 -14.84 13.89
N MET A 242 9.24 -14.72 12.88
CA MET A 242 10.08 -15.80 12.37
C MET A 242 11.40 -15.90 13.14
N LYS A 243 12.04 -17.07 13.14
CA LYS A 243 13.39 -17.26 13.68
C LYS A 243 14.39 -16.48 12.82
N LYS A 244 15.47 -15.98 13.42
CA LYS A 244 16.50 -15.17 12.73
C LYS A 244 17.06 -15.82 11.45
N ALA A 245 17.18 -17.15 11.41
CA ALA A 245 17.66 -17.89 10.23
C ALA A 245 16.66 -17.90 9.05
N TYR A 246 15.37 -17.66 9.32
CA TYR A 246 14.28 -17.67 8.34
C TYR A 246 13.74 -16.26 8.02
N ALA A 247 14.19 -15.23 8.75
CA ALA A 247 13.74 -13.85 8.59
C ALA A 247 14.53 -13.07 7.50
N ALA A 248 15.51 -13.72 6.85
CA ALA A 248 16.44 -13.10 5.89
C ALA A 248 16.38 -13.72 4.48
N ALA A 249 15.33 -14.49 4.19
CA ALA A 249 15.01 -15.01 2.85
C ALA A 249 13.72 -14.36 2.37
#